data_AF-W2SHI9-F1
#
_entry.id   AF-W2SHI9-F1
#
_cell.length_a   1.000
_cell.length_b   1.000
_cell.length_c   1.000
_cell.angle_alpha   90.00
_cell.angle_beta   90.00
_cell.angle_gamma   90.00
#
_symmetry.space_group_name_H-M   'P 1'
#
loop_
_entity.id
_entity.type
_entity.pdbx_description
1 polymer ?
#
loop_
_entity_poly.entity_id
_entity_poly.type
_entity_poly.pdbx_seq_one_letter_code
_entity_poly.pdbx_strand_id
1 'polypeptide(L)' 'MLEGQLKETRFAYPKENSSIGPLSKTGESIISVNEVSYMSDELGLHRMENSSHSENAVSLHIYSPAYNKCSLFDQRT' A
#
# COMPACT_ATOMS: atom_id res chain seq x y z
N MET A 1 -7.77 11.15 -0.50
CA MET A 1 -7.74 11.15 -1.99
C MET A 1 -8.20 12.50 -2.51
N LEU A 2 -7.57 13.03 -3.56
CA LEU A 2 -7.93 14.32 -4.18
C LEU A 2 -8.72 14.15 -5.49
N GLU A 3 -8.38 13.15 -6.30
CA GLU A 3 -9.05 12.87 -7.59
C GLU A 3 -9.01 11.37 -7.89
N GLY A 4 -10.05 10.84 -8.55
CA GLY A 4 -10.15 9.44 -8.90
C GLY A 4 -10.27 8.52 -7.68
N GLN A 5 -9.74 7.30 -7.81
CA GLN A 5 -9.73 6.30 -6.75
C GLN A 5 -8.42 5.50 -6.76
N LEU A 6 -7.99 5.05 -5.60
CA LEU A 6 -6.85 4.14 -5.47
C LEU A 6 -7.29 2.85 -4.79
N LYS A 7 -6.70 1.76 -5.23
CA LYS A 7 -6.82 0.46 -4.60
C LYS A 7 -5.63 0.24 -3.67
N GLU A 8 -5.91 0.05 -2.39
CA GLU A 8 -4.93 -0.36 -1.40
C GLU A 8 -4.99 -1.89 -1.23
N THR A 9 -3.84 -2.56 -1.39
CA THR A 9 -3.67 -3.97 -1.02
C THR A 9 -2.69 -4.07 0.13
N ARG A 10 -3.08 -4.69 1.25
CA ARG A 10 -2.20 -4.87 2.42
C ARG A 10 -1.62 -6.28 2.45
N PHE A 11 -0.40 -6.40 2.97
CA PHE A 11 0.33 -7.65 3.13
C PHE A 11 0.94 -7.75 4.55
N ALA A 12 1.09 -8.98 5.04
CA ALA A 12 1.85 -9.24 6.26
C ALA A 12 3.35 -9.10 5.99
N TYR A 13 4.12 -8.70 7.00
CA TYR A 13 5.58 -8.76 6.92
C TYR A 13 6.06 -10.22 6.74
N PRO A 14 7.12 -10.45 5.96
CA PRO A 14 7.75 -11.76 5.88
C PRO A 14 8.31 -12.13 7.26
N LYS A 15 8.00 -13.33 7.74
CA LYS A 15 8.53 -13.83 9.02
C LYS A 15 10.01 -14.18 8.83
N GLU A 16 10.85 -13.88 9.82
CA GLU A 16 12.33 -14.01 9.77
C GLU A 16 12.86 -15.42 9.42
N ASN A 17 12.02 -16.45 9.39
CA ASN A 17 12.38 -17.83 9.02
C ASN A 17 11.42 -18.47 8.00
N SER A 18 10.52 -17.68 7.39
CA SER A 18 9.65 -18.16 6.32
C SER A 18 10.36 -17.98 4.99
N SER A 19 10.79 -19.11 4.43
CA SER A 19 11.28 -19.32 3.07
C SER A 19 10.80 -18.32 2.02
N ILE A 20 11.73 -17.94 1.13
CA ILE A 20 11.54 -17.31 -0.20
C ILE A 20 10.15 -17.68 -0.74
N GLY A 21 9.20 -16.77 -0.68
CA GLY A 21 7.81 -17.10 -0.91
C GLY A 21 6.92 -15.86 -0.97
N PRO A 22 5.74 -15.97 -1.59
CA PRO A 22 4.96 -14.80 -1.90
C PRO A 22 4.44 -14.09 -0.65
N LEU A 23 4.39 -12.76 -0.70
CA LEU A 23 3.81 -11.95 0.37
C LEU A 23 2.35 -12.34 0.62
N SER A 24 1.99 -12.55 1.88
CA SER A 24 0.64 -12.92 2.28
C SER A 24 -0.27 -11.70 2.32
N LYS A 25 -1.26 -11.63 1.42
CA LYS A 25 -2.26 -10.56 1.39
C LYS A 25 -3.17 -10.63 2.62
N THR A 26 -3.27 -9.53 3.34
CA THR A 26 -4.12 -9.40 4.54
C THR A 26 -5.43 -8.69 4.26
N GLY A 27 -5.51 -7.87 3.21
CA GLY A 27 -6.73 -7.14 2.88
C GLY A 27 -6.63 -6.34 1.59
N GLU A 28 -7.77 -5.82 1.15
CA GLU A 28 -7.90 -4.94 0.00
C GLU A 28 -9.06 -3.97 0.19
N SER A 29 -8.86 -2.72 -0.19
CA SER A 29 -9.88 -1.67 -0.13
C SER A 29 -9.74 -0.69 -1.29
N ILE A 30 -10.84 -0.04 -1.66
CA ILE A 30 -10.85 1.08 -2.59
C ILE A 30 -10.98 2.36 -1.76
N ILE A 31 -10.11 3.33 -2.03
CA ILE A 31 -10.09 4.65 -1.42
C ILE A 31 -10.64 5.63 -2.46
N SER A 32 -11.82 6.17 -2.19
CA SER A 32 -12.56 7.11 -3.03
C SER A 32 -12.18 8.55 -2.73
N VAL A 33 -12.59 9.50 -3.58
CA VAL A 33 -12.38 10.94 -3.38
C VAL A 33 -12.80 11.37 -1.97
N ASN A 34 -11.98 12.20 -1.32
CA ASN A 34 -12.14 12.66 0.07
C ASN A 34 -12.01 11.60 1.17
N GLU A 35 -11.85 10.30 0.84
CA GLU A 35 -11.53 9.29 1.84
C GLU A 35 -10.07 9.36 2.29
N VAL A 36 -9.85 8.87 3.52
CA VAL A 36 -8.56 8.85 4.20
C VAL A 36 -8.21 7.40 4.55
N SER A 37 -6.97 7.01 4.27
CA SER A 37 -6.37 5.76 4.73
C SER A 37 -5.15 6.05 5.62
N TYR A 38 -4.82 5.11 6.48
CA TYR A 38 -3.66 5.16 7.37
C TYR A 38 -2.82 3.89 7.24
N MET A 39 -1.49 4.08 7.21
CA MET A 39 -0.50 3.02 7.15
C MET A 39 0.70 3.32 8.05
N SER A 40 1.17 2.30 8.76
CA SER A 40 2.42 2.27 9.52
C SER A 40 3.04 0.87 9.43
N ASP A 41 4.33 0.74 9.75
CA ASP A 41 5.03 -0.55 9.78
C ASP A 41 4.39 -1.54 10.78
N GLU A 42 3.63 -1.05 11.76
CA GLU A 42 2.87 -1.91 12.68
C GLU A 42 1.66 -2.59 12.00
N LEU A 43 1.16 -2.01 10.91
CA LEU A 43 0.01 -2.52 10.15
C LEU A 43 0.40 -3.47 9.01
N GLY A 44 1.69 -3.56 8.67
CA GLY A 44 2.20 -4.43 7.63
C GLY A 44 2.85 -3.69 6.47
N LEU A 45 2.73 -4.28 5.28
CA LEU A 45 3.15 -3.69 4.00
C LEU A 45 1.91 -3.33 3.19
N HIS A 46 2.02 -2.39 2.25
CA HIS A 46 0.92 -2.12 1.32
C HIS A 46 1.39 -1.82 -0.11
N ARG A 47 0.48 -2.00 -1.06
CA ARG A 47 0.62 -1.55 -2.44
C ARG A 47 -0.57 -0.64 -2.75
N MET A 48 -0.27 0.52 -3.32
CA MET A 48 -1.26 1.45 -3.86
C MET A 48 -1.23 1.37 -5.38
N GLU A 49 -2.38 1.16 -6.01
CA GLU A 49 -2.50 1.08 -7.46
C GLU A 49 -3.75 1.82 -7.96
N ASN A 50 -3.64 2.51 -9.10
CA ASN A 50 -4.82 3.01 -9.80
C ASN A 50 -5.39 1.86 -10.65
N SER A 51 -6.58 1.37 -10.28
CA SER A 51 -7.26 0.30 -11.03
C SER A 51 -7.97 0.79 -12.29
N SER A 52 -8.02 2.10 -12.53
CA SER A 52 -8.59 2.66 -13.74
C SER A 52 -7.60 2.58 -14.90
N HIS A 53 -8.10 2.21 -16.07
CA HIS A 53 -7.33 2.20 -17.33
C HIS A 53 -7.53 3.47 -18.17
N SER A 54 -8.45 4.37 -17.77
CA SER A 54 -8.78 5.60 -18.51
C SER A 54 -8.65 6.86 -17.67
N GLU A 55 -8.90 6.78 -16.36
CA GLU A 55 -8.96 7.92 -15.46
C GLU A 55 -7.67 8.06 -14.64
N ASN A 56 -7.26 9.30 -14.40
CA ASN A 56 -6.17 9.60 -13.47
C ASN A 56 -6.62 9.47 -12.02
N ALA A 57 -5.65 9.31 -11.12
CA ALA A 57 -5.87 9.34 -9.68
C ALA A 57 -4.79 10.18 -9.00
N VAL A 58 -5.20 11.04 -8.08
CA VAL A 58 -4.30 11.93 -7.32
C VAL A 58 -4.58 11.74 -5.83
N SER A 59 -3.52 11.42 -5.07
CA SER A 59 -3.56 11.27 -3.61
C SER A 59 -2.67 12.30 -2.91
N LEU A 60 -3.03 12.62 -1.66
CA LEU A 60 -2.19 13.42 -0.75
C LEU A 60 -1.66 12.49 0.33
N HIS A 61 -0.34 12.40 0.45
CA HIS A 61 0.34 11.56 1.44
C HIS A 61 1.07 12.44 2.46
N ILE A 62 0.92 12.10 3.74
CA ILE A 62 1.58 12.80 4.85
C ILE A 62 2.35 11.76 5.66
N TYR A 63 3.65 11.97 5.82
CA TYR A 63 4.54 11.09 6.57
C TYR A 63 5.11 11.82 7.79
N SER A 64 5.12 11.15 8.95
CA SER A 64 5.62 11.71 10.20
C SER A 64 6.26 10.61 11.07
N PRO A 65 7.54 10.75 11.48
CA PRO A 65 8.48 11.77 11.06
C PRO A 65 8.81 11.66 9.55
N ALA A 66 9.35 12.72 8.97
CA ALA A 66 9.73 12.70 7.56
C ALA A 66 10.85 11.69 7.31
N TYR A 67 10.74 10.93 6.23
CA TYR A 67 11.77 9.99 5.77
C TYR A 67 11.91 10.06 4.24
N ASN A 68 13.08 9.68 3.75
CA ASN A 68 13.42 9.70 2.32
C ASN A 68 13.86 8.33 1.78
N LYS A 69 13.77 7.28 2.60
CA LYS A 69 14.09 5.90 2.25
C LYS A 69 12.92 5.00 2.64
N CYS A 70 12.62 4.03 1.79
CA CYS A 70 11.69 2.95 2.07
C CYS A 70 12.24 1.64 1.52
N SER A 71 11.74 0.52 2.04
CA SER A 71 12.03 -0.81 1.52
C SER A 71 10.97 -1.21 0.50
N LEU A 72 11.41 -1.78 -0.61
CA LEU A 72 10.55 -2.41 -1.61
C LEU A 72 10.67 -3.93 -1.46
N PHE A 73 9.55 -4.61 -1.53
CA PHE A 73 9.48 -6.06 -1.39
C PHE A 73 8.93 -6.66 -2.70
N ASP A 74 9.58 -7.72 -3.19
CA ASP A 74 9.03 -8.50 -4.28
C ASP A 74 7.85 -9.30 -3.75
N GLN A 75 6.70 -9.21 -4.41
CA GLN A 75 5.52 -9.94 -3.99
C GLN A 75 5.70 -11.47 -4.12
N ARG A 76 6.66 -11.95 -4.92
CA ARG A 76 6.83 -13.37 -5.23
C ARG A 76 7.80 -14.11 -4.30
N THR A 77 8.70 -13.39 -3.63
CA THR A 77 9.86 -13.95 -2.92
C THR A 77 10.00 -13.37 -1.53
#